data_AF-A0A4Y4EX08-F1
#
_entry.id   AF-A0A4Y4EX08-F1
#
_cell.length_a   1.000
_cell.length_b   1.000
_cell.length_c   1.000
_cell.angle_alpha   90.00
_cell.angle_beta   90.00
_cell.angle_gamma   90.00
#
_symmetry.space_group_name_H-M   'P 1'
#
loop_
_entity.id
_entity.type
_entity.pdbx_description
1 polymer ?
#
loop_
_entity_poly.entity_id
_entity_poly.type
_entity_poly.pdbx_seq_one_letter_code
_entity_poly.pdbx_strand_id
1 'polypeptide(L)'
;MKRHLLMIAALTGTLALAGCDDAKQAQQDNAEPPSSEQDTTQADAASDAGDEQNGSAGESVTRRIEGVLEFSATDIPLPEGASVTISLRDISRADAPATTIAETEVAPGNQVPAEFSLDYTTGEVNPEHTHTLRAALHGDEGELLWTTTSRHVVRVGAEAETGTVTLVLEPVNATPDGSSLQEAQQEMLQEEAANAEGQGETADSLGEVNEQATDMQEPTPDASTDSEQPAQ
;
A
#
# COMPACT_ATOMS: atom_id res chain seq x y z
N MET A 1 -29.88 -17.64 12.58
CA MET A 1 -30.81 -16.71 13.25
C MET A 1 -30.78 -15.41 12.47
N LYS A 2 -31.93 -15.01 11.88
CA LYS A 2 -32.05 -13.85 10.99
C LYS A 2 -31.83 -12.56 11.80
N ARG A 3 -30.88 -11.71 11.41
CA ARG A 3 -30.80 -10.33 11.91
C ARG A 3 -31.38 -9.39 10.86
N HIS A 4 -32.49 -8.77 11.26
CA HIS A 4 -33.31 -7.92 10.43
C HIS A 4 -32.62 -6.58 10.16
N LEU A 5 -32.50 -6.26 8.87
CA LEU A 5 -32.29 -4.94 8.29
C LEU A 5 -33.45 -4.01 8.67
N LEU A 6 -33.17 -2.83 9.24
CA LEU A 6 -34.12 -1.72 9.31
C LEU A 6 -33.45 -0.44 8.80
N MET A 7 -33.65 -0.19 7.51
CA MET A 7 -33.53 1.13 6.88
C MET A 7 -34.87 1.86 7.04
N ILE A 8 -34.89 3.05 7.63
CA ILE A 8 -35.98 4.02 7.43
C ILE A 8 -35.38 5.39 7.16
N ALA A 9 -35.68 5.87 5.95
CA ALA A 9 -35.29 7.13 5.38
C ALA A 9 -36.20 8.29 5.83
N ALA A 10 -35.68 9.50 5.57
CA ALA A 10 -36.36 10.78 5.39
C ALA A 10 -37.04 11.42 6.61
N LEU A 11 -36.36 12.39 7.22
CA LEU A 11 -37.03 13.51 7.88
C LEU A 11 -36.85 14.76 7.02
N THR A 12 -37.91 15.09 6.29
CA THR A 12 -38.16 16.37 5.67
C THR A 12 -38.20 17.46 6.75
N GLY A 13 -37.20 18.33 6.74
CA GLY A 13 -37.14 19.53 7.58
C GLY A 13 -37.40 20.79 6.77
N THR A 14 -38.66 21.12 6.53
CA THR A 14 -39.08 22.45 6.06
C THR A 14 -39.11 23.40 7.26
N LEU A 15 -38.14 24.31 7.36
CA LEU A 15 -38.22 25.45 8.27
C LEU A 15 -38.25 26.74 7.47
N ALA A 16 -39.45 27.33 7.39
CA ALA A 16 -39.65 28.67 6.89
C ALA A 16 -39.23 29.68 7.96
N LEU A 17 -38.33 30.60 7.61
CA LEU A 17 -38.19 31.88 8.30
C LEU A 17 -38.43 32.98 7.27
N ALA A 18 -39.58 33.65 7.39
CA ALA A 18 -39.90 34.88 6.69
C ALA A 18 -39.14 36.04 7.35
N GLY A 19 -38.43 36.82 6.56
CA GLY A 19 -37.77 38.06 6.95
C GLY A 19 -37.56 38.94 5.72
N CYS A 20 -38.24 40.08 5.72
CA CYS A 20 -38.36 41.14 4.73
C CYS A 20 -37.17 41.41 3.79
N ASP A 21 -37.45 41.57 2.50
CA ASP A 21 -36.92 42.71 1.74
C ASP A 21 -37.93 43.12 0.65
N ASP A 22 -38.36 44.38 0.73
CA ASP A 22 -39.46 44.97 0.00
C ASP A 22 -38.88 45.73 -1.20
N ALA A 23 -38.98 45.14 -2.39
CA ALA A 23 -38.80 45.89 -3.62
C ALA A 23 -39.48 45.17 -4.78
N LYS A 24 -40.60 45.74 -5.24
CA LYS A 24 -40.96 45.96 -6.67
C LYS A 24 -42.47 45.89 -6.87
N GLN A 25 -43.12 47.05 -6.83
CA GLN A 25 -44.31 47.29 -7.62
C GLN A 25 -44.07 48.47 -8.57
N ALA A 26 -44.61 48.28 -9.75
CA ALA A 26 -44.35 49.06 -10.94
C ALA A 26 -45.31 50.26 -11.03
N GLN A 27 -44.84 51.25 -11.80
CA GLN A 27 -45.61 51.92 -12.86
C GLN A 27 -46.53 53.11 -12.50
N GLN A 28 -46.18 54.24 -13.12
CA GLN A 28 -47.00 55.38 -13.59
C GLN A 28 -47.55 56.37 -12.56
N ASP A 29 -46.99 57.60 -12.55
CA ASP A 29 -47.69 58.79 -13.07
C ASP A 29 -46.77 60.03 -13.17
N ASN A 30 -46.92 60.77 -14.28
CA ASN A 30 -46.72 62.21 -14.50
C ASN A 30 -45.35 62.93 -14.46
N ALA A 31 -45.02 63.44 -15.66
CA ALA A 31 -44.79 64.85 -16.01
C ALA A 31 -43.61 65.64 -15.39
N GLU A 32 -42.60 65.84 -16.23
CA GLU A 32 -41.85 67.09 -16.57
C GLU A 32 -41.29 68.04 -15.46
N PRO A 33 -40.20 68.77 -15.78
CA PRO A 33 -39.09 69.08 -14.90
C PRO A 33 -39.23 70.47 -14.25
N PRO A 34 -38.28 70.94 -13.42
CA PRO A 34 -37.20 71.74 -14.00
C PRO A 34 -35.85 71.70 -13.24
N SER A 35 -34.79 72.00 -13.99
CA SER A 35 -33.64 72.85 -13.62
C SER A 35 -32.83 72.52 -12.35
N SER A 36 -31.50 72.59 -12.31
CA SER A 36 -30.57 73.43 -13.06
C SER A 36 -29.15 72.97 -12.70
N GLU A 37 -28.21 73.19 -13.62
CA GLU A 37 -26.82 73.65 -13.35
C GLU A 37 -25.87 72.67 -12.63
N GLN A 38 -24.59 72.48 -12.98
CA GLN A 38 -23.65 73.02 -13.95
C GLN A 38 -22.37 72.16 -13.79
N ASP A 39 -21.65 71.87 -14.88
CA ASP A 39 -20.23 72.27 -15.09
C ASP A 39 -19.24 71.61 -14.10
N THR A 40 -18.29 70.72 -14.44
CA THR A 40 -17.18 70.92 -15.39
C THR A 40 -16.35 69.63 -15.59
N THR A 41 -15.65 69.61 -16.74
CA THR A 41 -14.25 69.12 -16.96
C THR A 41 -13.89 67.63 -16.95
N GLN A 42 -13.79 67.15 -18.18
CA GLN A 42 -12.74 66.37 -18.84
C GLN A 42 -11.27 66.47 -18.32
N ALA A 43 -10.55 65.35 -18.50
CA ALA A 43 -9.08 65.09 -18.49
C ALA A 43 -8.44 64.99 -17.09
N ASP A 44 -7.62 63.98 -16.74
CA ASP A 44 -6.41 63.53 -17.45
C ASP A 44 -5.93 62.12 -16.97
N ALA A 45 -4.91 61.60 -17.66
CA ALA A 45 -4.36 60.24 -17.66
C ALA A 45 -3.92 59.59 -16.33
N ALA A 46 -4.03 58.27 -16.24
CA ALA A 46 -2.89 57.34 -16.05
C ALA A 46 -3.36 55.87 -16.04
N SER A 47 -2.62 55.04 -16.77
CA SER A 47 -2.68 53.58 -16.80
C SER A 47 -2.56 52.99 -15.38
N ASP A 48 -3.41 52.02 -15.06
CA ASP A 48 -3.06 51.00 -14.06
C ASP A 48 -3.57 49.66 -14.56
N ALA A 49 -2.60 48.83 -14.92
CA ALA A 49 -2.80 47.43 -15.24
C ALA A 49 -2.70 46.64 -13.92
N GLY A 50 -3.81 46.06 -13.48
CA GLY A 50 -3.84 44.83 -12.71
C GLY A 50 -4.87 43.96 -13.41
N ASP A 51 -4.48 43.05 -14.31
CA ASP A 51 -3.94 41.73 -13.95
C ASP A 51 -4.77 41.07 -12.84
N GLU A 52 -6.01 40.74 -13.17
CA GLU A 52 -6.64 39.54 -12.64
C GLU A 52 -6.35 38.42 -13.65
N GLN A 53 -5.08 38.02 -13.75
CA GLN A 53 -4.79 36.62 -14.01
C GLN A 53 -5.54 35.84 -12.94
N ASN A 54 -6.72 35.35 -13.32
CA ASN A 54 -7.38 34.21 -12.72
C ASN A 54 -6.35 33.09 -12.74
N GLY A 55 -5.54 33.03 -11.68
CA GLY A 55 -4.54 32.03 -11.48
C GLY A 55 -5.23 30.69 -11.55
N SER A 56 -4.86 29.89 -12.56
CA SER A 56 -5.12 28.46 -12.51
C SER A 56 -4.28 27.91 -11.35
N ALA A 57 -4.81 28.09 -10.13
CA ALA A 57 -4.40 27.36 -8.96
C ALA A 57 -4.61 25.89 -9.33
N GLY A 58 -3.50 25.16 -9.43
CA GLY A 58 -3.39 23.82 -10.00
C GLY A 58 -4.70 23.05 -10.02
N GLU A 59 -5.27 22.90 -11.22
CA GLU A 59 -6.52 22.21 -11.45
C GLU A 59 -6.42 20.80 -10.86
N SER A 60 -7.10 20.60 -9.74
CA SER A 60 -7.16 19.31 -9.05
C SER A 60 -8.21 18.47 -9.75
N VAL A 61 -7.77 17.45 -10.46
CA VAL A 61 -8.61 16.55 -11.25
C VAL A 61 -8.63 15.19 -10.56
N THR A 62 -9.79 14.55 -10.48
CA THR A 62 -9.88 13.16 -10.02
C THR A 62 -9.36 12.23 -11.12
N ARG A 63 -8.40 11.38 -10.76
CA ARG A 63 -7.82 10.34 -11.60
C ARG A 63 -8.15 8.98 -10.99
N ARG A 64 -8.07 7.94 -11.83
CA ARG A 64 -8.46 6.58 -11.49
C ARG A 64 -7.34 5.61 -11.82
N ILE A 65 -7.06 4.70 -10.88
CA ILE A 65 -6.15 3.57 -11.06
C ILE A 65 -7.00 2.30 -11.10
N GLU A 66 -6.84 1.51 -12.15
CA GLU A 66 -7.56 0.26 -12.34
C GLU A 66 -6.60 -0.93 -12.33
N GLY A 67 -7.10 -2.08 -11.93
CA GLY A 67 -6.26 -3.25 -11.81
C GLY A 67 -7.01 -4.52 -11.47
N VAL A 68 -6.23 -5.59 -11.36
CA VAL A 68 -6.71 -6.93 -10.99
C VAL A 68 -5.99 -7.41 -9.75
N LEU A 69 -6.74 -8.12 -8.91
CA LEU A 69 -6.28 -8.79 -7.71
C LEU A 69 -6.16 -10.28 -8.04
N GLU A 70 -4.94 -10.80 -7.87
CA GLU A 70 -4.63 -12.22 -7.99
C GLU A 70 -4.24 -12.76 -6.61
N PHE A 71 -4.61 -14.01 -6.32
CA PHE A 71 -4.27 -14.68 -5.08
C PHE A 71 -3.26 -15.77 -5.38
N SER A 72 -2.13 -15.79 -4.67
CA SER A 72 -1.02 -16.71 -5.00
C SER A 72 -1.34 -18.17 -4.71
N ALA A 73 -2.24 -18.45 -3.76
CA ALA A 73 -2.63 -19.81 -3.39
C ALA A 73 -4.12 -20.06 -3.68
N THR A 74 -4.40 -20.99 -4.59
CA THR A 74 -5.78 -21.35 -4.98
C THR A 74 -6.43 -22.37 -4.03
N ASP A 75 -5.65 -23.07 -3.21
CA ASP A 75 -6.15 -24.09 -2.27
C ASP A 75 -6.74 -23.50 -0.99
N ILE A 76 -6.38 -22.26 -0.65
CA ILE A 76 -6.87 -21.56 0.54
C ILE A 76 -8.16 -20.80 0.16
N PRO A 77 -9.33 -21.20 0.68
CA PRO A 77 -10.58 -20.50 0.35
C PRO A 77 -10.57 -19.09 0.94
N LEU A 78 -11.09 -18.12 0.17
CA LEU A 78 -11.41 -16.80 0.72
C LEU A 78 -12.64 -16.93 1.63
N PRO A 79 -12.59 -16.42 2.88
CA PRO A 79 -13.74 -16.47 3.77
C PRO A 79 -14.88 -15.61 3.25
N GLU A 80 -16.11 -16.00 3.59
CA GLU A 80 -17.28 -15.17 3.37
C GLU A 80 -17.19 -13.88 4.20
N GLY A 81 -17.57 -12.75 3.59
CA GLY A 81 -17.45 -11.44 4.26
C GLY A 81 -16.05 -10.81 4.21
N ALA A 82 -15.07 -11.43 3.57
CA ALA A 82 -13.75 -10.83 3.38
C ALA A 82 -13.80 -9.51 2.58
N SER A 83 -13.07 -8.49 3.04
CA SER A 83 -12.89 -7.23 2.33
C SER A 83 -11.41 -6.98 2.02
N VAL A 84 -11.13 -6.58 0.79
CA VAL A 84 -9.80 -6.15 0.35
C VAL A 84 -9.74 -4.63 0.37
N THR A 85 -8.86 -4.10 1.20
CA THR A 85 -8.53 -2.69 1.24
C THR A 85 -7.33 -2.43 0.33
N ILE A 86 -7.51 -1.64 -0.72
CA ILE A 86 -6.44 -1.20 -1.62
C ILE A 86 -6.11 0.26 -1.29
N SER A 87 -4.85 0.52 -0.97
CA SER A 87 -4.37 1.84 -0.55
C SER A 87 -3.28 2.36 -1.50
N LEU A 88 -3.42 3.59 -1.95
CA LEU A 88 -2.39 4.38 -2.60
C LEU A 88 -1.57 5.11 -1.54
N ARG A 89 -0.27 4.84 -1.49
CA ARG A 89 0.61 5.32 -0.43
C ARG A 89 1.84 6.04 -0.97
N ASP A 90 2.16 7.18 -0.36
CA ASP A 90 3.42 7.90 -0.53
C ASP A 90 4.49 7.30 0.38
N ILE A 91 5.59 6.88 -0.22
CA ILE A 91 6.75 6.20 0.37
C ILE A 91 8.06 6.95 0.07
N SER A 92 7.97 8.21 -0.38
CA SER A 92 9.12 9.07 -0.69
C SER A 92 10.04 9.29 0.51
N ARG A 93 9.48 9.27 1.71
CA ARG A 93 10.22 9.41 2.97
C ARG A 93 10.68 8.04 3.46
N ALA A 94 11.99 7.80 3.41
CA ALA A 94 12.60 6.56 3.88
C ALA A 94 12.44 6.34 5.40
N ASP A 95 12.50 7.43 6.18
CA ASP A 95 12.52 7.39 7.65
C ASP A 95 11.13 7.59 8.29
N ALA A 96 10.06 7.60 7.51
CA ALA A 96 8.71 7.84 8.01
C ALA A 96 7.73 6.75 7.56
N PRO A 97 6.68 6.48 8.34
CA PRO A 97 5.60 5.63 7.89
C PRO A 97 4.99 6.19 6.60
N ALA A 98 4.72 5.29 5.65
CA ALA A 98 4.15 5.67 4.37
C ALA A 98 2.73 6.25 4.56
N THR A 99 2.49 7.38 3.90
CA THR A 99 1.27 8.19 4.04
C THR A 99 0.22 7.68 3.07
N THR A 100 -0.96 7.30 3.57
CA THR A 100 -2.09 6.91 2.71
C THR A 100 -2.72 8.16 2.11
N ILE A 101 -2.89 8.15 0.78
CA ILE A 101 -3.46 9.26 0.01
C ILE A 101 -4.91 8.96 -0.34
N ALA A 102 -5.16 7.75 -0.82
CA ALA A 102 -6.47 7.28 -1.21
C ALA A 102 -6.59 5.79 -0.88
N GLU A 103 -7.81 5.37 -0.63
CA GLU A 103 -8.14 4.00 -0.28
C GLU A 103 -9.48 3.62 -0.89
N THR A 104 -9.60 2.36 -1.30
CA THR A 104 -10.85 1.77 -1.77
C THR A 104 -10.99 0.38 -1.18
N GLU A 105 -12.23 -0.03 -0.94
CA GLU A 105 -12.54 -1.36 -0.43
C GLU A 105 -13.30 -2.16 -1.50
N VAL A 106 -12.87 -3.40 -1.72
CA VAL A 106 -13.44 -4.31 -2.70
C VAL A 106 -13.73 -5.64 -2.01
N ALA A 107 -14.95 -6.16 -2.19
CA ALA A 107 -15.28 -7.51 -1.77
C ALA A 107 -15.00 -8.48 -2.94
N PRO A 108 -13.89 -9.26 -2.93
CA PRO A 108 -13.55 -10.15 -4.04
C PRO A 108 -14.57 -11.28 -4.24
N GLY A 109 -15.32 -11.64 -3.18
CA GLY A 109 -16.31 -12.71 -3.23
C GLY A 109 -15.71 -14.02 -3.78
N ASN A 110 -16.47 -14.70 -4.64
CA ASN A 110 -16.02 -15.91 -5.34
C ASN A 110 -15.44 -15.61 -6.75
N GLN A 111 -15.30 -14.35 -7.14
CA GLN A 111 -14.82 -13.96 -8.46
C GLN A 111 -13.33 -13.67 -8.37
N VAL A 112 -12.52 -14.71 -8.51
CA VAL A 112 -11.06 -14.59 -8.69
C VAL A 112 -10.74 -14.88 -10.16
N PRO A 113 -10.01 -14.00 -10.87
CA PRO A 113 -9.45 -12.73 -10.42
C PRO A 113 -10.52 -11.64 -10.16
N ALA A 114 -10.26 -10.78 -9.18
CA ALA A 114 -11.15 -9.67 -8.82
C ALA A 114 -10.63 -8.35 -9.37
N GLU A 115 -11.49 -7.48 -9.89
CA GLU A 115 -11.10 -6.17 -10.42
C GLU A 115 -11.24 -5.08 -9.35
N PHE A 116 -10.38 -4.07 -9.39
CA PHE A 116 -10.49 -2.90 -8.51
C PHE A 116 -10.35 -1.59 -9.28
N SER A 117 -10.91 -0.54 -8.68
CA SER A 117 -10.79 0.83 -9.14
C SER A 117 -10.58 1.75 -7.95
N LEU A 118 -9.50 2.52 -7.97
CA LEU A 118 -9.11 3.46 -6.93
C LEU A 118 -9.06 4.86 -7.51
N ASP A 119 -9.93 5.73 -7.00
CA ASP A 119 -9.98 7.15 -7.37
C ASP A 119 -9.10 7.98 -6.42
N TYR A 120 -8.34 8.93 -6.97
CA TYR A 120 -7.50 9.85 -6.21
C TYR A 120 -7.49 11.24 -6.85
N THR A 121 -7.25 12.29 -6.08
CA THR A 121 -7.18 13.67 -6.60
C THR A 121 -5.74 14.06 -6.93
N THR A 122 -5.49 14.67 -8.09
CA THR A 122 -4.13 15.09 -8.48
C THR A 122 -3.54 16.17 -7.59
N GLY A 123 -4.37 16.95 -6.88
CA GLY A 123 -3.92 17.95 -5.91
C GLY A 123 -3.42 17.37 -4.58
N GLU A 124 -3.68 16.09 -4.31
CA GLU A 124 -3.27 15.40 -3.07
C GLU A 124 -1.99 14.59 -3.22
N VAL A 125 -1.48 14.47 -4.46
CA VAL A 125 -0.26 13.73 -4.80
C VAL A 125 0.84 14.67 -5.26
N ASN A 126 2.09 14.32 -4.99
CA ASN A 126 3.24 14.99 -5.61
C ASN A 126 3.85 14.07 -6.68
N PRO A 127 3.78 14.39 -7.99
CA PRO A 127 4.30 13.51 -9.04
C PRO A 127 5.80 13.20 -8.93
N GLU A 128 6.59 14.02 -8.22
CA GLU A 128 8.02 13.79 -7.97
C GLU A 128 8.27 12.73 -6.88
N HIS A 129 7.25 12.39 -6.08
CA HIS A 129 7.34 11.38 -5.02
C HIS A 129 7.10 9.97 -5.57
N THR A 130 7.67 8.98 -4.89
CA THR A 130 7.37 7.58 -5.20
C THR A 130 6.06 7.16 -4.55
N HIS A 131 5.18 6.57 -5.35
CA HIS A 131 3.86 6.10 -4.90
C HIS A 131 3.75 4.60 -5.10
N THR A 132 3.05 3.93 -4.18
CA THR A 132 2.82 2.49 -4.24
C THR A 132 1.40 2.12 -3.94
N LEU A 133 0.91 1.09 -4.61
CA LEU A 133 -0.30 0.40 -4.22
C LEU A 133 0.02 -0.73 -3.23
N ARG A 134 -0.86 -0.90 -2.25
CA ARG A 134 -0.85 -2.02 -1.33
C ARG A 134 -2.26 -2.54 -1.15
N ALA A 135 -2.45 -3.85 -1.28
CA ALA A 135 -3.72 -4.51 -0.97
C ALA A 135 -3.58 -5.36 0.30
N ALA A 136 -4.61 -5.33 1.13
CA ALA A 136 -4.72 -6.10 2.36
C ALA A 136 -6.14 -6.67 2.45
N LEU A 137 -6.27 -7.99 2.55
CA LEU A 137 -7.54 -8.67 2.76
C LEU A 137 -7.73 -8.95 4.24
N HIS A 138 -8.84 -8.44 4.79
CA HIS A 138 -9.27 -8.73 6.15
C HIS A 138 -10.47 -9.68 6.14
N GLY A 139 -10.55 -10.58 7.12
CA GLY A 139 -11.73 -11.40 7.37
C GLY A 139 -12.85 -10.64 8.08
N ASP A 140 -13.97 -11.33 8.34
CA ASP A 140 -15.16 -10.75 8.99
C ASP A 140 -14.85 -10.26 10.43
N GLU A 141 -13.92 -10.94 11.13
CA GLU A 141 -13.47 -10.54 12.48
C GLU A 141 -12.36 -9.47 12.45
N GLY A 142 -11.91 -9.06 11.26
CA GLY A 142 -10.92 -8.00 11.06
C GLY A 142 -9.46 -8.46 11.08
N GLU A 143 -9.19 -9.77 11.14
CA GLU A 143 -7.83 -10.30 11.02
C GLU A 143 -7.28 -10.12 9.60
N LEU A 144 -5.99 -9.76 9.48
CA LEU A 144 -5.30 -9.70 8.20
C LEU A 144 -4.99 -11.13 7.72
N LEU A 145 -5.62 -11.53 6.62
CA LEU A 145 -5.49 -12.88 6.05
C LEU A 145 -4.53 -12.90 4.86
N TRP A 146 -4.61 -11.88 4.00
CA TRP A 146 -3.75 -11.76 2.82
C TRP A 146 -3.20 -10.34 2.66
N THR A 147 -2.02 -10.20 2.07
CA THR A 147 -1.42 -8.90 1.77
C THR A 147 -0.53 -9.00 0.53
N THR A 148 -0.37 -7.90 -0.20
CA THR A 148 0.72 -7.78 -1.17
C THR A 148 2.05 -7.67 -0.43
N THR A 149 3.04 -8.47 -0.82
CA THR A 149 4.43 -8.45 -0.29
C THR A 149 5.39 -7.68 -1.19
N SER A 150 5.08 -7.64 -2.49
CA SER A 150 5.87 -6.92 -3.49
C SER A 150 5.50 -5.45 -3.57
N ARG A 151 6.45 -4.63 -4.04
CA ARG A 151 6.26 -3.19 -4.21
C ARG A 151 5.67 -2.88 -5.59
N HIS A 152 4.44 -2.39 -5.62
CA HIS A 152 3.76 -1.99 -6.85
C HIS A 152 3.83 -0.48 -7.04
N VAL A 153 4.90 0.01 -7.67
CA VAL A 153 5.12 1.45 -7.92
C VAL A 153 4.20 1.93 -9.03
N VAL A 154 3.51 3.04 -8.81
CA VAL A 154 2.59 3.66 -9.79
C VAL A 154 2.97 5.11 -10.05
N ARG A 155 2.76 5.56 -11.30
CA ARG A 155 2.85 6.97 -11.67
C ARG A 155 1.54 7.64 -11.28
N VAL A 156 1.62 8.81 -10.67
CA VAL A 156 0.45 9.60 -10.28
C VAL A 156 0.59 11.05 -10.73
N GLY A 157 -0.53 11.76 -10.85
CA GLY A 157 -0.56 13.16 -11.26
C GLY A 157 -1.34 13.39 -12.56
N ALA A 158 -1.43 14.66 -12.96
CA ALA A 158 -2.26 15.07 -14.09
C ALA A 158 -1.81 14.48 -15.43
N GLU A 159 -0.52 14.17 -15.59
CA GLU A 159 0.06 13.62 -16.82
C GLU A 159 0.37 12.11 -16.72
N ALA A 160 -0.04 11.47 -15.62
CA ALA A 160 0.27 10.07 -15.41
C ALA A 160 -0.55 9.16 -16.33
N GLU A 161 0.15 8.37 -17.14
CA GLU A 161 -0.44 7.24 -17.85
C GLU A 161 -0.74 6.13 -16.84
N THR A 162 -2.02 5.91 -16.58
CA THR A 162 -2.46 4.90 -15.62
C THR A 162 -2.77 3.62 -16.37
N GLY A 163 -1.84 2.66 -16.33
CA GLY A 163 -2.04 1.32 -16.88
C GLY A 163 -2.80 0.41 -15.92
N THR A 164 -3.25 -0.74 -16.41
CA THR A 164 -3.80 -1.80 -15.55
C THR A 164 -2.70 -2.38 -14.66
N VAL A 165 -2.93 -2.37 -13.35
CA VAL A 165 -1.97 -2.92 -12.38
C VAL A 165 -2.45 -4.27 -11.87
N THR A 166 -1.57 -5.27 -11.85
CA THR A 166 -1.84 -6.54 -11.18
C THR A 166 -1.23 -6.53 -9.79
N LEU A 167 -2.07 -6.77 -8.77
CA LEU A 167 -1.65 -6.93 -7.37
C LEU A 167 -1.79 -8.40 -7.00
N VAL A 168 -0.67 -9.04 -6.66
CA VAL A 168 -0.67 -10.43 -6.19
C VAL A 168 -0.67 -10.44 -4.67
N LEU A 169 -1.70 -11.02 -4.07
CA LEU A 169 -1.85 -11.18 -2.63
C LEU A 169 -1.31 -12.54 -2.20
N GLU A 170 -0.56 -12.53 -1.11
CA GLU A 170 -0.04 -13.73 -0.46
C GLU A 170 -0.66 -13.88 0.94
N PRO A 171 -0.88 -15.12 1.42
CA PRO A 171 -1.47 -15.36 2.74
C PRO A 171 -0.43 -15.07 3.83
N VAL A 172 -0.85 -14.42 4.93
CA VAL A 172 0.06 -14.01 6.02
C VAL A 172 0.62 -15.21 6.80
N ASN A 173 -0.03 -16.37 6.71
CA ASN A 173 0.34 -17.59 7.41
C ASN A 173 0.91 -18.69 6.49
N ALA A 174 1.32 -18.36 5.26
CA ALA A 174 2.12 -19.30 4.47
C ALA A 174 3.46 -19.52 5.20
N THR A 175 3.53 -20.58 5.99
CA THR A 175 4.82 -21.10 6.44
C THR A 175 5.50 -21.56 5.17
N PRO A 176 6.66 -21.00 4.75
CA PRO A 176 7.39 -21.53 3.61
C PRO A 176 7.67 -22.99 3.95
N ASP A 177 7.04 -23.92 3.21
CA ASP A 177 7.00 -25.31 3.58
C ASP A 177 8.43 -25.82 3.81
N GLY A 178 8.71 -26.28 5.04
CA GLY A 178 9.97 -26.90 5.44
C GLY A 178 10.34 -28.13 4.61
N SER A 179 9.45 -28.55 3.71
CA SER A 179 9.66 -29.52 2.64
C SER A 179 10.88 -29.20 1.77
N SER A 180 11.16 -27.93 1.49
CA SER A 180 12.34 -27.54 0.70
C SER A 180 13.67 -27.91 1.38
N LEU A 181 13.72 -27.87 2.72
CA LEU A 181 14.88 -28.33 3.48
C LEU A 181 14.93 -29.86 3.56
N GLN A 182 13.79 -30.55 3.63
CA GLN A 182 13.76 -32.01 3.57
C GLN A 182 14.17 -32.56 2.20
N GLU A 183 13.75 -31.93 1.10
CA GLU A 183 14.14 -32.29 -0.28
C GLU A 183 15.62 -32.02 -0.51
N ALA A 184 16.14 -30.85 -0.12
CA ALA A 184 17.57 -30.56 -0.22
C ALA A 184 18.44 -31.53 0.61
N GLN A 185 17.94 -31.99 1.76
CA GLN A 185 18.61 -33.04 2.55
C GLN A 185 18.52 -34.42 1.89
N GLN A 186 17.40 -34.74 1.22
CA GLN A 186 17.23 -36.01 0.51
C GLN A 186 18.05 -36.09 -0.78
N GLU A 187 18.22 -35.00 -1.53
CA GLU A 187 19.14 -34.94 -2.67
C GLU A 187 20.60 -35.14 -2.21
N MET A 188 21.01 -34.51 -1.11
CA MET A 188 22.36 -34.65 -0.55
C MET A 188 22.65 -36.08 -0.05
N LEU A 189 21.65 -36.76 0.50
CA LEU A 189 21.74 -38.17 0.95
C LEU A 189 21.73 -39.16 -0.22
N GLN A 190 21.12 -38.83 -1.37
CA GLN A 190 21.10 -39.68 -2.55
C GLN A 190 22.42 -39.64 -3.36
N GLU A 191 23.16 -38.54 -3.32
CA GLU A 191 24.47 -38.42 -3.98
C GLU A 191 25.56 -39.30 -3.32
N GLU A 192 25.49 -39.56 -2.02
CA GLU A 192 26.42 -40.45 -1.31
C GLU A 192 26.18 -41.94 -1.62
N ALA A 193 24.92 -42.33 -1.85
CA ALA A 193 24.54 -43.72 -2.16
C ALA A 193 24.94 -44.14 -3.59
N ALA A 194 24.96 -43.22 -4.56
CA ALA A 194 25.32 -43.53 -5.95
C ALA A 194 26.84 -43.65 -6.19
N ASN A 195 27.69 -43.22 -5.25
CA ASN A 195 29.15 -43.34 -5.34
C ASN A 195 29.70 -44.61 -4.65
N ALA A 196 28.84 -45.43 -4.04
CA ALA A 196 29.25 -46.65 -3.32
C ALA A 196 29.21 -47.94 -4.17
N GLU A 197 28.69 -47.91 -5.41
CA GLU A 197 28.59 -49.10 -6.27
C GLU A 197 29.81 -49.33 -7.19
N GLY A 198 30.91 -48.62 -6.94
CA GLY A 198 32.10 -48.63 -7.79
C GLY A 198 33.40 -49.07 -7.11
N GLN A 199 33.40 -50.13 -6.29
CA GLN A 199 34.63 -50.86 -5.91
C GLN A 199 34.30 -52.18 -5.20
N GLY A 200 33.98 -53.20 -5.99
CA GLY A 200 34.15 -54.58 -5.57
C GLY A 200 35.63 -54.98 -5.69
N GLU A 201 36.09 -55.76 -4.71
CA GLU A 201 37.23 -56.69 -4.77
C GLU A 201 38.62 -56.02 -4.78
N THR A 202 39.50 -56.21 -3.79
CA THR A 202 40.04 -57.51 -3.37
C THR A 202 40.37 -57.57 -1.88
N ALA A 203 40.07 -58.73 -1.32
CA ALA A 203 40.43 -59.18 0.00
C ALA A 203 41.95 -59.28 0.26
N ASP A 204 42.24 -59.45 1.54
CA ASP A 204 43.36 -60.23 2.10
C ASP A 204 44.66 -59.48 2.40
N SER A 205 44.77 -59.00 3.65
CA SER A 205 45.87 -59.48 4.49
C SER A 205 45.54 -59.30 5.97
N LEU A 206 45.50 -60.44 6.66
CA LEU A 206 45.44 -60.62 8.10
C LEU A 206 46.76 -60.24 8.77
N GLY A 207 46.66 -59.66 9.96
CA GLY A 207 47.70 -59.61 10.98
C GLY A 207 47.57 -58.34 11.79
N GLU A 208 47.63 -58.30 13.11
CA GLU A 208 47.80 -59.32 14.14
C GLU A 208 47.41 -58.60 15.45
N VAL A 209 46.94 -59.40 16.40
CA VAL A 209 46.54 -59.05 17.76
C VAL A 209 47.59 -58.21 18.51
N ASN A 210 47.16 -57.34 19.45
CA ASN A 210 47.49 -57.53 20.87
C ASN A 210 46.81 -56.47 21.76
N GLU A 211 46.12 -56.98 22.77
CA GLU A 211 45.48 -56.27 23.87
C GLU A 211 46.49 -55.75 24.91
N GLN A 212 46.01 -54.93 25.85
CA GLN A 212 46.66 -54.42 27.08
C GLN A 212 47.44 -53.10 26.96
N ALA A 213 46.88 -52.02 27.51
CA ALA A 213 47.16 -51.64 28.90
C ALA A 213 46.39 -50.37 29.27
N THR A 214 45.64 -50.47 30.37
CA THR A 214 45.31 -49.39 31.31
C THR A 214 46.47 -48.43 31.50
N ASP A 215 46.27 -47.13 31.32
CA ASP A 215 46.64 -46.14 32.35
C ASP A 215 45.86 -44.84 32.19
N MET A 216 45.60 -44.23 33.34
CA MET A 216 44.70 -43.12 33.59
C MET A 216 45.24 -41.78 33.04
N GLN A 217 44.38 -40.76 33.15
CA GLN A 217 44.71 -39.36 33.45
C GLN A 217 44.57 -38.34 32.28
N GLU A 218 43.39 -37.72 32.16
CA GLU A 218 43.32 -36.27 31.90
C GLU A 218 43.72 -35.54 33.21
N PRO A 219 44.55 -34.47 33.17
CA PRO A 219 44.07 -33.15 32.74
C PRO A 219 45.09 -32.29 31.96
N THR A 220 44.59 -31.40 31.11
CA THR A 220 45.31 -30.23 30.57
C THR A 220 45.83 -29.35 31.72
N PRO A 221 47.05 -28.80 31.63
CA PRO A 221 47.17 -27.42 31.11
C PRO A 221 48.54 -27.10 30.47
N ASP A 222 48.55 -26.36 29.36
CA ASP A 222 49.72 -25.56 29.02
C ASP A 222 49.35 -24.08 29.07
N ALA A 223 49.85 -23.47 30.14
CA ALA A 223 49.89 -22.04 30.34
C ALA A 223 51.17 -21.51 29.69
N SER A 224 51.08 -20.41 28.95
CA SER A 224 51.99 -19.25 29.09
C SER A 224 51.58 -18.16 28.10
N THR A 225 51.03 -17.04 28.57
CA THR A 225 51.74 -15.82 29.02
C THR A 225 51.73 -14.79 27.89
N ASP A 226 50.78 -13.85 27.93
CA ASP A 226 50.97 -12.52 27.34
C ASP A 226 50.75 -11.49 28.44
N SER A 227 51.82 -10.76 28.73
CA SER A 227 51.97 -9.89 29.88
C SER A 227 51.37 -8.52 29.61
N GLU A 228 50.49 -8.12 30.52
CA GLU A 228 49.93 -6.78 30.66
C GLU A 228 50.99 -5.79 31.16
N GLN A 229 51.14 -4.63 30.50
CA GLN A 229 51.73 -3.42 31.12
C GLN A 229 51.15 -2.15 30.48
N PRO A 230 50.51 -1.28 31.29
CA PRO A 230 50.91 0.12 31.26
C PRO A 230 50.98 0.74 32.67
N ALA A 231 52.01 1.55 32.90
CA ALA A 231 51.98 2.64 33.87
C ALA A 231 53.01 3.71 33.49
N GLN A 232 52.49 4.93 33.30
CA GLN A 232 53.03 6.30 33.47
C GLN A 232 52.59 7.20 32.32
#